data_AF-A0A2N5KWA6-F1
#
_entry.id   AF-A0A2N5KWA6-F1
#
_cell.length_a   1.000
_cell.length_b   1.000
_cell.length_c   1.000
_cell.angle_alpha   90.00
_cell.angle_beta   90.00
_cell.angle_gamma   90.00
#
_symmetry.space_group_name_H-M   'P 1'
#
loop_
_entity.id
_entity.type
_entity.pdbx_description
1 polymer ?
#
loop_
_entity_poly.entity_id
_entity_poly.type
_entity_poly.pdbx_seq_one_letter_code
_entity_poly.pdbx_strand_id
1 'polypeptide(L)'
;MMKDIERRLTPYQWVMAILAIISIFLIILDFAAVINIDEPTSKWFWINSAIVVYFAIDYFRGLHAAEDKKLYFKTHIYDLLSIIPMGLLFISLNIFNLSGLVSDLRLLRLIRLAGLMGKLRNIFHTNGLLYVIFFTITFLLVGAEAFAITEHVTLDTAFWWVISTASTVGYDAIFGKTIPPHSIVRKFVTLVMMLLGIGIVGMLTSSITSYLMRRTNGANTLKTHDNIQLILKKLDNLEKQNKDLADQNKKMQAQINELKDVQNTTELHKIKEWFEKKKG
;
A
#
# COMPACT_ATOMS: atom_id res chain seq x y z
N MET A 1 -5.83 -19.20 14.07
CA MET A 1 -4.74 -19.78 13.25
C MET A 1 -4.40 -18.80 12.14
N MET A 2 -3.74 -17.69 12.48
CA MET A 2 -3.28 -16.67 11.53
C MET A 2 -1.81 -16.96 11.22
N LYS A 3 -1.54 -17.48 10.03
CA LYS A 3 -0.21 -17.54 9.44
C LYS A 3 -0.17 -16.41 8.42
N ASP A 4 0.01 -15.18 8.89
CA ASP A 4 0.58 -14.12 8.06
C ASP A 4 2.03 -14.50 7.82
N ILE A 5 2.21 -15.43 6.87
CA ILE A 5 3.51 -15.75 6.31
C ILE A 5 3.94 -14.45 5.63
N GLU A 6 4.94 -13.78 6.19
CA GLU A 6 5.82 -12.90 5.43
C GLU A 6 6.37 -13.72 4.25
N ARG A 7 5.61 -13.79 3.15
CA ARG A 7 6.09 -14.35 1.90
C ARG A 7 7.17 -13.40 1.44
N ARG A 8 8.42 -13.72 1.80
CA ARG A 8 9.59 -13.04 1.24
C ARG A 8 9.45 -13.10 -0.27
N LEU A 9 9.36 -11.91 -0.87
CA LEU A 9 9.29 -11.78 -2.31
C LEU A 9 10.49 -12.49 -2.92
N THR A 10 10.23 -13.33 -3.91
CA THR A 10 11.30 -14.01 -4.64
C THR A 10 12.15 -12.97 -5.38
N PRO A 11 13.47 -13.21 -5.60
CA PRO A 11 14.31 -12.31 -6.39
C PRO A 11 13.70 -12.00 -7.77
N TYR A 12 13.06 -13.01 -8.37
CA TYR A 12 12.32 -12.86 -9.61
C TYR A 12 11.19 -11.83 -9.53
N GLN A 13 10.37 -11.83 -8.47
CA GLN A 13 9.31 -10.83 -8.28
C GLN A 13 9.89 -9.41 -8.17
N TRP A 14 11.02 -9.25 -7.49
CA TRP A 14 11.70 -7.96 -7.42
C TRP A 14 12.19 -7.46 -8.78
N VAL A 15 12.78 -8.35 -9.58
CA VAL A 15 13.20 -8.02 -10.95
C VAL A 15 11.99 -7.54 -11.77
N MET A 16 10.87 -8.26 -11.73
CA MET A 16 9.65 -7.87 -12.42
C MET A 16 9.11 -6.52 -11.95
N ALA A 17 9.15 -6.24 -10.64
CA ALA A 17 8.79 -4.93 -10.08
C ALA A 17 9.65 -3.80 -10.64
N ILE A 18 10.96 -3.99 -10.60
CA ILE A 18 11.93 -2.97 -10.98
C ILE A 18 11.76 -2.65 -12.47
N LEU A 19 11.64 -3.67 -13.32
CA LEU A 19 11.36 -3.49 -14.75
C LEU A 19 10.02 -2.76 -14.97
N ALA A 20 8.98 -3.07 -14.19
CA ALA A 20 7.70 -2.41 -14.31
C ALA A 20 7.78 -0.93 -13.89
N ILE A 21 8.49 -0.61 -12.81
CA ILE A 21 8.73 0.77 -12.36
C ILE A 21 9.52 1.56 -13.41
N ILE A 22 10.60 0.97 -13.94
CA ILE A 22 11.38 1.59 -15.03
C ILE A 22 10.48 1.82 -16.24
N SER A 23 9.66 0.84 -16.63
CA SER A 23 8.72 0.99 -17.74
C SER A 23 7.69 2.10 -17.53
N ILE A 24 7.15 2.25 -16.31
CA ILE A 24 6.23 3.33 -15.96
C ILE A 24 6.95 4.67 -16.08
N PHE A 25 8.18 4.76 -15.57
CA PHE A 25 8.99 5.98 -15.64
C PHE A 25 9.30 6.39 -17.08
N LEU A 26 9.63 5.43 -17.95
CA LEU A 26 9.82 5.68 -19.38
C LEU A 26 8.55 6.24 -20.05
N ILE A 27 7.36 5.70 -19.72
CA ILE A 27 6.09 6.23 -20.24
C ILE A 27 5.87 7.68 -19.78
N ILE A 28 6.15 7.98 -18.51
CA ILE A 28 5.99 9.34 -17.96
C ILE A 28 6.97 10.32 -18.62
N LEU A 29 8.23 9.94 -18.80
CA LEU A 29 9.24 10.79 -19.44
C LEU A 29 8.95 11.04 -20.93
N ASP A 30 8.37 10.05 -21.61
CA ASP A 30 7.92 10.18 -22.99
C ASP A 30 6.75 11.17 -23.11
N PHE A 31 5.78 11.10 -22.21
CA PHE A 31 4.71 12.10 -22.10
C PHE A 31 5.23 13.51 -21.82
N ALA A 32 6.31 13.61 -21.05
CA ALA A 32 7.00 14.87 -20.78
C ALA A 32 7.86 15.38 -21.96
N ALA A 33 7.91 14.63 -23.08
CA ALA A 33 8.80 14.86 -24.21
C ALA A 33 10.29 15.01 -23.85
N VAL A 34 10.71 14.43 -22.71
CA VAL A 34 12.12 14.39 -22.29
C VAL A 34 12.87 13.31 -23.06
N ILE A 35 12.16 12.22 -23.38
CA ILE A 35 12.65 11.11 -24.18
C ILE A 35 11.63 10.76 -25.26
N ASN A 36 12.05 9.96 -26.23
CA ASN A 36 11.14 9.36 -27.20
C ASN A 36 11.30 7.84 -27.12
N ILE A 37 10.22 7.13 -26.80
CA ILE A 37 10.21 5.66 -26.70
C ILE A 37 9.57 4.96 -27.91
N ASP A 38 9.15 5.72 -28.92
CA ASP A 38 8.45 5.23 -30.11
C ASP A 38 9.32 5.29 -31.38
N GLU A 39 10.37 6.12 -31.38
CA GLU A 39 11.30 6.25 -32.50
C GLU A 39 12.48 5.26 -32.41
N PRO A 40 12.72 4.41 -33.43
CA PRO A 40 13.83 3.46 -33.44
C PRO A 40 15.23 4.08 -33.35
N THR A 41 15.37 5.37 -33.69
CA THR A 41 16.61 6.14 -33.57
C THR A 41 16.98 6.44 -32.12
N SER A 42 16.00 6.44 -31.21
CA SER A 42 16.20 6.68 -29.80
C SER A 42 16.68 5.42 -29.08
N LYS A 43 17.68 5.56 -28.20
CA LYS A 43 18.12 4.47 -27.33
C LYS A 43 17.01 3.99 -26.39
N TRP A 44 16.10 4.88 -26.01
CA TRP A 44 15.00 4.59 -25.09
C TRP A 44 13.95 3.67 -25.70
N PHE A 45 13.75 3.74 -27.03
CA PHE A 45 12.92 2.79 -27.76
C PHE A 45 13.40 1.35 -27.57
N TRP A 46 14.70 1.12 -27.68
CA TRP A 46 15.30 -0.22 -27.53
C TRP A 46 15.22 -0.72 -26.08
N ILE A 47 15.44 0.15 -25.10
CA ILE A 47 15.29 -0.19 -23.68
C ILE A 47 13.84 -0.56 -23.36
N ASN A 48 12.88 0.27 -23.78
CA ASN A 48 11.45 0.00 -23.60
C ASN A 48 11.04 -1.30 -24.29
N SER A 49 11.49 -1.52 -25.53
CA SER A 49 11.21 -2.73 -26.29
C SER A 49 11.80 -3.98 -25.65
N ALA A 50 13.02 -3.91 -25.11
CA ALA A 50 13.65 -5.01 -24.39
C ALA A 50 12.85 -5.42 -23.15
N ILE A 51 12.33 -4.44 -22.39
CA ILE A 51 11.47 -4.70 -21.22
C ILE A 51 10.16 -5.39 -21.66
N VAL A 52 9.52 -4.90 -22.73
CA VAL A 52 8.30 -5.51 -23.27
C VAL A 52 8.56 -6.94 -23.72
N VAL A 53 9.63 -7.18 -24.46
CA VAL A 53 10.02 -8.53 -24.93
C VAL A 53 10.30 -9.45 -23.74
N TYR A 54 10.98 -8.96 -22.70
CA TYR A 54 11.21 -9.73 -21.49
C TYR A 54 9.89 -10.15 -20.81
N PHE A 55 8.93 -9.21 -20.65
CA PHE A 55 7.60 -9.53 -20.13
C PHE A 55 6.82 -10.48 -21.05
N ALA A 56 6.97 -10.34 -22.37
CA ALA A 56 6.32 -11.21 -23.34
C ALA A 56 6.79 -12.65 -23.17
N ILE A 57 8.10 -12.85 -23.15
CA ILE A 57 8.72 -14.16 -22.98
C ILE A 57 8.27 -14.80 -21.67
N ASP A 58 8.27 -14.03 -20.58
CA ASP A 58 7.85 -14.48 -19.27
C ASP A 58 6.40 -14.98 -19.25
N TYR A 59 5.47 -14.18 -19.77
CA TYR A 59 4.05 -14.56 -19.86
C TYR A 59 3.82 -15.76 -20.77
N PHE A 60 4.46 -15.79 -21.94
CA PHE A 60 4.29 -16.92 -22.86
C PHE A 60 4.90 -18.20 -22.31
N ARG A 61 6.01 -18.16 -21.57
CA ARG A 61 6.53 -19.34 -20.85
C ARG A 61 5.51 -19.86 -19.83
N GLY A 62 4.92 -18.98 -19.03
CA GLY A 62 3.87 -19.35 -18.09
C GLY A 62 2.62 -19.92 -18.77
N LEU A 63 2.18 -19.31 -19.87
CA LEU A 63 1.03 -19.78 -20.64
C LEU A 63 1.28 -21.15 -21.31
N HIS A 64 2.50 -21.42 -21.76
CA HIS A 64 2.85 -22.73 -22.34
C HIS A 64 2.96 -23.84 -21.28
N ALA A 65 3.41 -23.49 -20.07
CA ALA A 65 3.53 -24.44 -18.96
C ALA A 65 2.20 -24.70 -18.23
N ALA A 66 1.18 -23.87 -18.43
CA ALA A 66 -0.11 -24.01 -17.76
C ALA A 66 -0.94 -25.17 -18.33
N GLU A 67 -1.48 -26.00 -17.43
CA GLU A 67 -2.39 -27.10 -17.79
C GLU A 67 -3.69 -26.59 -18.43
N ASP A 68 -4.26 -25.50 -17.89
CA ASP A 68 -5.41 -24.79 -18.48
C ASP A 68 -5.03 -23.38 -18.94
N LYS A 69 -4.84 -23.25 -20.25
CA LYS A 69 -4.49 -21.98 -20.91
C LYS A 69 -5.56 -20.89 -20.77
N LYS A 70 -6.85 -21.26 -20.72
CA LYS A 70 -7.95 -20.28 -20.58
C LYS A 70 -7.99 -19.73 -19.17
N LEU A 71 -7.79 -20.59 -18.18
CA LEU A 71 -7.71 -20.18 -16.77
C LEU A 71 -6.49 -19.29 -16.53
N TYR A 72 -5.33 -19.65 -17.11
CA TYR A 72 -4.12 -18.85 -17.03
C TYR A 72 -4.32 -17.44 -17.62
N PHE A 73 -4.93 -17.36 -18.80
CA PHE A 73 -5.22 -16.07 -19.46
C PHE A 73 -6.09 -15.15 -18.59
N LYS A 74 -7.17 -15.69 -18.00
CA LYS A 74 -8.08 -14.90 -17.14
C LYS A 74 -7.42 -14.44 -15.85
N THR A 75 -6.58 -15.28 -15.26
CA THR A 75 -5.91 -14.99 -13.97
C THR A 75 -4.74 -14.01 -14.13
N HIS A 76 -4.06 -14.03 -15.28
CA HIS A 76 -2.87 -13.21 -15.57
C HIS A 76 -3.17 -12.09 -16.59
N ILE A 77 -4.39 -11.54 -16.58
CA ILE A 77 -4.79 -10.48 -17.53
C ILE A 77 -3.88 -9.25 -17.46
N TYR A 78 -3.44 -8.84 -16.26
CA TYR A 78 -2.54 -7.70 -16.09
C TYR A 78 -1.17 -7.92 -16.73
N ASP A 79 -0.67 -9.16 -16.71
CA ASP A 79 0.58 -9.49 -17.36
C ASP A 79 0.45 -9.36 -18.88
N LEU A 80 -0.67 -9.80 -19.45
CA LEU A 80 -0.97 -9.59 -20.86
C LEU A 80 -1.03 -8.10 -21.23
N LEU A 81 -1.73 -7.28 -20.44
CA LEU A 81 -1.84 -5.85 -20.68
C LEU A 81 -0.46 -5.15 -20.67
N SER A 82 0.47 -5.62 -19.84
CA SER A 82 1.82 -5.04 -19.74
C SER A 82 2.70 -5.27 -20.98
N ILE A 83 2.35 -6.25 -21.82
CA ILE A 83 3.14 -6.73 -22.96
C ILE A 83 2.76 -6.02 -24.27
N ILE A 84 1.72 -5.19 -24.27
CA ILE A 84 1.26 -4.51 -25.48
C ILE A 84 2.40 -3.68 -26.11
N PRO A 85 2.89 -4.03 -27.31
CA PRO A 85 4.08 -3.42 -27.90
C PRO A 85 3.71 -2.13 -28.64
N MET A 86 3.35 -1.10 -27.87
CA MET A 86 2.88 0.19 -28.40
C MET A 86 3.86 0.82 -29.39
N GLY A 87 5.18 0.75 -29.13
CA GLY A 87 6.19 1.27 -30.04
C GLY A 87 6.17 0.61 -31.42
N LEU A 88 5.99 -0.72 -31.48
CA LEU A 88 5.86 -1.44 -32.77
C LEU A 88 4.57 -1.05 -33.49
N LEU A 89 3.47 -0.87 -32.77
CA LEU A 89 2.22 -0.39 -33.35
C LEU A 89 2.40 1.00 -33.97
N PHE A 90 3.06 1.94 -33.28
CA PHE A 90 3.27 3.28 -33.81
C PHE A 90 4.22 3.31 -35.02
N ILE A 91 5.27 2.48 -35.03
CA ILE A 91 6.12 2.30 -36.22
C ILE A 91 5.28 1.82 -37.40
N SER A 92 4.42 0.81 -37.19
CA SER A 92 3.57 0.29 -38.26
C SER A 92 2.65 1.36 -38.84
N LEU A 93 2.03 2.19 -37.99
CA LEU A 93 1.18 3.31 -38.43
C LEU A 93 1.98 4.35 -39.22
N ASN A 94 3.20 4.66 -38.80
CA ASN A 94 4.04 5.62 -39.51
C ASN A 94 4.43 5.13 -40.91
N ILE A 95 4.70 3.83 -41.07
CA ILE A 95 4.97 3.21 -42.39
C ILE A 95 3.77 3.36 -43.33
N PHE A 96 2.55 3.29 -42.80
CA PHE A 96 1.32 3.49 -43.57
C PHE A 96 0.93 4.97 -43.75
N ASN A 97 1.79 5.93 -43.38
CA ASN A 97 1.49 7.37 -43.36
C ASN A 97 0.29 7.76 -42.47
N LEU A 98 -0.02 6.94 -41.46
CA LEU A 98 -1.07 7.15 -40.47
C LEU A 98 -0.51 7.79 -39.19
N SER A 99 0.52 8.63 -39.32
CA SER A 99 1.20 9.29 -38.19
C SER A 99 0.27 10.18 -37.36
N GLY A 100 -0.78 10.75 -37.98
CA GLY A 100 -1.82 11.50 -37.27
C GLY A 100 -2.55 10.69 -36.19
N LEU A 101 -2.74 9.38 -36.41
CA LEU A 101 -3.38 8.49 -35.44
C LEU A 101 -2.47 8.13 -34.27
N VAL A 102 -1.15 8.36 -34.38
CA VAL A 102 -0.21 8.09 -33.28
C VAL A 102 -0.55 8.95 -32.07
N SER A 103 -0.97 10.20 -32.28
CA SER A 103 -1.45 11.07 -31.19
C SER A 103 -2.70 10.51 -30.54
N ASP A 104 -3.71 10.12 -31.32
CA ASP A 104 -4.98 9.61 -30.78
C ASP A 104 -4.83 8.26 -30.06
N LEU A 105 -3.87 7.44 -30.49
CA LEU A 105 -3.63 6.11 -29.93
C LEU A 105 -2.64 6.10 -28.76
N ARG A 106 -2.10 7.26 -28.36
CA ARG A 106 -1.28 7.38 -27.13
C ARG A 106 -2.03 6.95 -25.88
N LEU A 107 -3.35 7.17 -25.83
CA LEU A 107 -4.19 6.74 -24.71
C LEU A 107 -4.22 5.22 -24.54
N LEU A 108 -3.94 4.43 -25.58
CA LEU A 108 -3.80 2.98 -25.44
C LEU A 108 -2.62 2.60 -24.52
N ARG A 109 -1.64 3.50 -24.29
CA ARG A 109 -0.59 3.28 -23.27
C ARG A 109 -1.17 3.18 -21.87
N LEU A 110 -2.36 3.74 -21.60
CA LEU A 110 -3.04 3.60 -20.30
C LEU A 110 -3.45 2.13 -20.04
N ILE A 111 -3.76 1.38 -21.09
CA ILE A 111 -4.02 -0.06 -21.01
C ILE A 111 -2.76 -0.78 -20.51
N ARG A 112 -1.61 -0.45 -21.09
CA ARG A 112 -0.31 -0.98 -20.65
C ARG A 112 0.03 -0.54 -19.23
N LEU A 113 -0.22 0.73 -18.89
CA LEU A 113 -0.02 1.27 -17.54
C LEU A 113 -0.82 0.49 -16.50
N ALA A 114 -2.07 0.12 -16.82
CA ALA A 114 -2.90 -0.72 -15.95
C ALA A 114 -2.28 -2.11 -15.74
N GLY A 115 -1.71 -2.72 -16.80
CA GLY A 115 -0.96 -3.97 -16.69
C GLY A 115 0.28 -3.86 -15.80
N LEU A 116 1.08 -2.81 -15.99
CA LEU A 116 2.28 -2.53 -15.19
C LEU A 116 1.94 -2.32 -13.70
N MET A 117 0.86 -1.59 -13.40
CA MET A 117 0.38 -1.42 -12.03
C MET A 117 -0.14 -2.73 -11.42
N GLY A 118 -0.78 -3.58 -12.23
CA GLY A 118 -1.16 -4.93 -11.81
C GLY A 118 0.02 -5.79 -11.38
N LYS A 119 1.18 -5.67 -12.06
CA LYS A 119 2.43 -6.35 -11.64
C LYS A 119 2.95 -5.85 -10.29
N LEU A 120 2.83 -4.55 -10.02
CA LEU A 120 3.23 -3.97 -8.74
C LEU A 120 2.31 -4.36 -7.59
N ARG A 121 1.05 -4.73 -7.87
CA ARG A 121 0.07 -5.15 -6.84
C ARG A 121 0.55 -6.30 -5.98
N ASN A 122 1.21 -7.30 -6.58
CA ASN A 122 1.71 -8.47 -5.87
C ASN A 122 2.86 -8.16 -4.90
N ILE A 123 3.42 -6.94 -4.96
CA ILE A 123 4.63 -6.55 -4.22
C ILE A 123 4.30 -5.54 -3.15
N PHE A 124 3.52 -4.52 -3.50
CA PHE A 124 3.21 -3.45 -2.55
C PHE A 124 2.06 -3.80 -1.60
N HIS A 125 1.34 -4.91 -1.79
CA HIS A 125 0.28 -5.43 -0.91
C HIS A 125 -0.59 -4.34 -0.26
N THR A 126 -0.88 -3.28 -1.02
CA THR A 126 -1.48 -2.07 -0.47
C THR A 126 -2.95 -2.06 -0.84
N ASN A 127 -3.81 -2.07 0.19
CA ASN A 127 -5.28 -2.11 0.09
C ASN A 127 -5.94 -0.87 -0.57
N GLY A 128 -5.19 -0.08 -1.35
CA GLY A 128 -5.72 1.12 -2.01
C GLY A 128 -4.67 2.08 -2.54
N LEU A 129 -3.46 2.12 -1.95
CA LEU A 129 -2.45 3.12 -2.34
C LEU A 129 -2.03 3.00 -3.81
N LEU A 130 -1.79 1.78 -4.30
CA LEU A 130 -1.48 1.57 -5.72
C LEU A 130 -2.62 1.98 -6.64
N TYR A 131 -3.87 1.77 -6.23
CA TYR A 131 -5.03 2.22 -7.01
C TYR A 131 -5.11 3.74 -7.07
N VAL A 132 -4.84 4.42 -5.96
CA VAL A 132 -4.80 5.89 -5.92
C VAL A 132 -3.65 6.41 -6.79
N ILE A 133 -2.45 5.85 -6.69
CA ILE A 133 -1.30 6.23 -7.54
C ILE A 133 -1.62 6.01 -9.03
N PHE A 134 -2.15 4.83 -9.37
CA PHE A 134 -2.55 4.52 -10.74
C PHE A 134 -3.62 5.48 -11.26
N PHE A 135 -4.65 5.74 -10.46
CA PHE A 135 -5.72 6.67 -10.80
C PHE A 135 -5.16 8.08 -10.99
N THR A 136 -4.31 8.56 -10.09
CA THR A 136 -3.64 9.86 -10.22
C THR A 136 -2.86 9.97 -11.52
N ILE A 137 -1.94 9.04 -11.80
CA ILE A 137 -1.10 9.09 -13.00
C ILE A 137 -1.99 9.05 -14.25
N THR A 138 -2.93 8.11 -14.30
CA THR A 138 -3.85 7.98 -15.44
C THR A 138 -4.65 9.26 -15.65
N PHE A 139 -5.16 9.85 -14.57
CA PHE A 139 -5.96 11.06 -14.64
C PHE A 139 -5.14 12.27 -15.14
N LEU A 140 -3.90 12.42 -14.67
CA LEU A 140 -3.00 13.48 -15.14
C LEU A 140 -2.67 13.31 -16.63
N LEU A 141 -2.43 12.08 -17.09
CA LEU A 141 -2.15 11.79 -18.50
C LEU A 141 -3.36 12.05 -19.39
N VAL A 142 -4.56 11.58 -19.00
CA VAL A 142 -5.81 11.87 -19.72
C VAL A 142 -6.11 13.36 -19.72
N GLY A 143 -5.86 14.03 -18.59
CA GLY A 143 -6.04 15.46 -18.47
C GLY A 143 -5.10 16.26 -19.37
N ALA A 144 -3.85 15.81 -19.53
CA ALA A 144 -2.88 16.42 -20.45
C ALA A 144 -3.33 16.27 -21.90
N GLU A 145 -3.77 15.09 -22.33
CA GLU A 145 -4.30 14.87 -23.68
C GLU A 145 -5.56 15.73 -23.94
N ALA A 146 -6.50 15.75 -22.99
CA ALA A 146 -7.71 16.57 -23.09
C ALA A 146 -7.35 18.06 -23.24
N PHE A 147 -6.42 18.56 -22.43
CA PHE A 147 -5.96 19.94 -22.47
C PHE A 147 -5.24 20.27 -23.79
N ALA A 148 -4.39 19.36 -24.28
CA ALA A 148 -3.71 19.50 -25.56
C ALA A 148 -4.70 19.66 -26.72
N ILE A 149 -5.76 18.84 -26.74
CA ILE A 149 -6.82 18.91 -27.75
C ILE A 149 -7.62 20.20 -27.64
N THR A 150 -8.05 20.59 -26.43
CA THR A 150 -8.94 21.75 -26.23
C THR A 150 -8.25 23.09 -26.46
N GLU A 151 -6.97 23.20 -26.12
CA GLU A 151 -6.18 24.43 -26.27
C GLU A 151 -5.29 24.41 -27.52
N HIS A 152 -5.35 23.35 -28.32
CA HIS A 152 -4.52 23.16 -29.53
C HIS A 152 -3.03 23.38 -29.26
N VAL A 153 -2.56 22.92 -28.11
CA VAL A 153 -1.13 22.94 -27.74
C VAL A 153 -0.52 21.56 -27.91
N THR A 154 0.80 21.54 -27.98
CA THR A 154 1.54 20.29 -28.00
C THR A 154 1.40 19.55 -26.66
N LEU A 155 1.43 18.21 -26.71
CA LEU A 155 1.15 17.36 -25.54
C LEU A 155 2.12 17.59 -24.39
N ASP A 156 3.39 17.88 -24.70
CA ASP A 156 4.43 18.24 -23.73
C ASP A 156 4.10 19.52 -22.96
N THR A 157 3.59 20.54 -23.67
CA THR A 157 3.14 21.79 -23.05
C THR A 157 1.93 21.54 -22.15
N ALA A 158 0.97 20.74 -22.61
CA ALA A 158 -0.21 20.38 -21.84
C ALA A 158 0.14 19.56 -20.59
N PHE A 159 1.04 18.58 -20.72
CA PHE A 159 1.49 17.73 -19.63
C PHE A 159 2.17 18.55 -18.53
N TRP A 160 3.05 19.48 -18.89
CA TRP A 160 3.70 20.36 -17.93
C TRP A 160 2.70 21.28 -17.20
N TRP A 161 1.72 21.78 -17.93
CA TRP A 161 0.64 22.58 -17.36
C TRP A 161 -0.20 21.78 -16.35
N VAL A 162 -0.64 20.57 -16.72
CA VAL A 162 -1.46 19.71 -15.85
C VAL A 162 -0.69 19.32 -14.58
N ILE A 163 0.59 18.96 -14.68
CA ILE A 163 1.40 18.61 -13.50
C ILE A 163 1.62 19.81 -12.58
N SER A 164 1.97 20.98 -13.13
CA SER A 164 2.20 22.18 -12.32
C SER A 164 0.92 22.69 -11.67
N THR A 165 -0.21 22.57 -12.35
CA THR A 165 -1.54 22.89 -11.81
C THR A 165 -1.95 21.90 -10.72
N ALA A 166 -1.82 20.60 -10.98
CA ALA A 166 -2.18 19.58 -10.01
C ALA A 166 -1.31 19.60 -8.76
N SER A 167 -0.01 19.92 -8.89
CA SER A 167 0.90 20.10 -7.76
C SER A 167 0.74 21.44 -7.05
N THR A 168 -0.20 22.30 -7.47
CA THR A 168 -0.44 23.65 -6.94
C THR A 168 0.75 24.61 -7.07
N VAL A 169 1.74 24.29 -7.91
CA VAL A 169 2.88 25.16 -8.22
C VAL A 169 2.46 26.31 -9.13
N GLY A 170 1.65 26.01 -10.16
CA GLY A 170 1.07 27.01 -11.07
C GLY A 170 2.10 27.82 -11.87
N TYR A 171 2.68 27.24 -12.93
CA TYR A 171 3.52 28.04 -13.83
C TYR A 171 2.66 28.95 -14.74
N ASP A 172 2.71 30.26 -14.49
CA ASP A 172 1.92 31.30 -15.17
C ASP A 172 2.25 31.51 -16.66
N ALA A 173 3.40 31.03 -17.13
CA ALA A 173 3.92 31.36 -18.46
C ALA A 173 3.11 30.76 -19.64
N ILE A 174 2.41 29.65 -19.43
CA ILE A 174 1.53 29.06 -20.46
C ILE A 174 0.21 29.84 -20.51
N PHE A 175 -0.35 30.17 -19.33
CA PHE A 175 -1.62 30.88 -19.16
C PHE A 175 -1.69 32.21 -19.95
N GLY A 176 -0.57 32.94 -20.05
CA GLY A 176 -0.51 34.23 -20.72
C GLY A 176 -0.52 34.20 -22.26
N LYS A 177 -0.24 33.06 -22.90
CA LYS A 177 -0.16 32.93 -24.37
C LYS A 177 -1.30 32.12 -25.01
N THR A 178 -1.92 31.19 -24.28
CA THR A 178 -2.99 30.31 -24.81
C THR A 178 -4.41 30.84 -24.57
N ILE A 179 -4.59 31.89 -23.77
CA ILE A 179 -5.94 32.37 -23.41
C ILE A 179 -6.27 33.74 -24.04
N PRO A 180 -6.77 33.77 -25.28
CA PRO A 180 -7.74 34.78 -25.69
C PRO A 180 -9.10 34.46 -25.02
N PRO A 181 -9.71 35.43 -24.31
CA PRO A 181 -10.77 35.17 -23.33
C PRO A 181 -12.17 35.11 -23.95
N HIS A 182 -12.59 34.01 -24.60
CA HIS A 182 -13.98 33.94 -25.12
C HIS A 182 -14.77 32.62 -25.00
N SER A 183 -14.16 31.46 -24.70
CA SER A 183 -14.93 30.18 -24.65
C SER A 183 -15.22 29.70 -23.23
N ILE A 184 -16.51 29.49 -22.92
CA ILE A 184 -17.00 28.96 -21.63
C ILE A 184 -16.46 27.54 -21.37
N VAL A 185 -16.36 26.73 -22.43
CA VAL A 185 -15.89 25.33 -22.33
C VAL A 185 -14.45 25.26 -21.79
N ARG A 186 -13.56 26.14 -22.28
CA ARG A 186 -12.16 26.20 -21.86
C ARG A 186 -12.01 26.56 -20.38
N LYS A 187 -12.77 27.56 -19.92
CA LYS A 187 -12.81 27.94 -18.49
C LYS A 187 -13.30 26.80 -17.60
N PHE A 188 -14.33 26.07 -18.06
CA PHE A 188 -14.88 24.95 -17.32
C PHE A 188 -13.89 23.79 -17.20
N VAL A 189 -13.24 23.40 -18.30
CA VAL A 189 -12.21 22.34 -18.31
C VAL A 189 -11.06 22.69 -17.37
N THR A 190 -10.57 23.93 -17.44
CA THR A 190 -9.50 24.43 -16.56
C THR A 190 -9.90 24.41 -15.09
N LEU A 191 -11.10 24.89 -14.76
CA LEU A 191 -11.61 24.88 -13.38
C LEU A 191 -11.73 23.46 -12.83
N VAL A 192 -12.29 22.55 -13.62
CA VAL A 192 -12.44 21.14 -13.28
C VAL A 192 -11.07 20.51 -13.03
N MET A 193 -10.08 20.77 -13.91
CA MET A 193 -8.73 20.27 -13.75
C MET A 193 -8.05 20.78 -12.47
N MET A 194 -8.22 22.06 -12.13
CA MET A 194 -7.69 22.64 -10.89
C MET A 194 -8.26 21.95 -9.65
N LEU A 195 -9.59 21.80 -9.58
CA LEU A 195 -10.26 21.14 -8.46
C LEU A 195 -9.80 19.69 -8.31
N LEU A 196 -9.68 18.98 -9.42
CA LEU A 196 -9.21 17.60 -9.44
C LEU A 196 -7.75 17.48 -9.03
N GLY A 197 -6.89 18.39 -9.49
CA GLY A 197 -5.49 18.45 -9.09
C GLY A 197 -5.31 18.52 -7.57
N ILE A 198 -6.01 19.47 -6.94
CA ILE A 198 -6.02 19.63 -5.48
C ILE A 198 -6.56 18.36 -4.79
N GLY A 199 -7.68 17.82 -5.29
CA GLY A 199 -8.28 16.60 -4.75
C GLY A 199 -7.37 15.37 -4.84
N ILE A 200 -6.65 15.23 -5.95
CA ILE A 200 -5.71 14.15 -6.22
C ILE A 200 -4.50 14.20 -5.27
N VAL A 201 -3.90 15.38 -5.10
CA VAL A 201 -2.77 15.56 -4.16
C VAL A 201 -3.22 15.31 -2.71
N GLY A 202 -4.40 15.80 -2.33
CA GLY A 202 -5.00 15.51 -1.03
C GLY A 202 -5.23 14.01 -0.81
N MET A 203 -5.79 13.33 -1.81
CA MET A 203 -6.07 11.88 -1.76
C MET A 203 -4.77 11.07 -1.68
N LEU A 204 -3.75 11.42 -2.46
CA LEU A 204 -2.43 10.78 -2.40
C LEU A 204 -1.79 10.95 -1.03
N THR A 205 -1.75 12.18 -0.52
CA THR A 205 -1.16 12.50 0.79
C THR A 205 -1.89 11.74 1.89
N SER A 206 -3.23 11.77 1.91
CA SER A 206 -4.05 11.03 2.87
C SER A 206 -3.83 9.51 2.78
N SER A 207 -3.71 8.97 1.56
CA SER A 207 -3.48 7.53 1.34
C SER A 207 -2.10 7.09 1.82
N ILE A 208 -1.06 7.90 1.56
CA ILE A 208 0.29 7.67 2.05
C ILE A 208 0.30 7.74 3.58
N THR A 209 -0.23 8.82 4.16
CA THR A 209 -0.34 8.99 5.61
C THR A 209 -1.09 7.81 6.24
N SER A 210 -2.22 7.40 5.68
CA SER A 210 -2.99 6.25 6.15
C SER A 210 -2.22 4.93 6.03
N TYR A 211 -1.42 4.74 4.97
CA TYR A 211 -0.57 3.57 4.80
C TYR A 211 0.54 3.54 5.86
N LEU A 212 1.23 4.66 6.07
CA LEU A 212 2.27 4.79 7.10
C LEU A 212 1.67 4.57 8.50
N MET A 213 0.54 5.20 8.80
CA MET A 213 -0.17 5.05 10.07
C MET A 213 -0.62 3.61 10.30
N ARG A 214 -1.16 2.91 9.30
CA ARG A 214 -1.52 1.47 9.45
C ARG A 214 -0.32 0.61 9.77
N ARG A 215 0.83 0.87 9.14
CA ARG A 215 2.08 0.13 9.41
C ARG A 215 2.59 0.37 10.83
N THR A 216 2.55 1.62 11.29
CA THR A 216 2.95 1.99 12.65
C THR A 216 1.96 1.48 13.70
N ASN A 217 0.66 1.65 13.46
CA ASN A 217 -0.39 1.25 14.40
C ASN A 217 -0.53 -0.27 14.49
N GLY A 218 -0.36 -1.01 13.39
CA GLY A 218 -0.35 -2.48 13.41
C GLY A 218 0.74 -3.04 14.34
N ALA A 219 1.94 -2.47 14.28
CA ALA A 219 3.03 -2.80 15.20
C ALA A 219 2.73 -2.41 16.66
N ASN A 220 2.05 -1.28 16.87
CA ASN A 220 1.64 -0.85 18.20
C ASN A 220 0.51 -1.72 18.78
N THR A 221 -0.49 -2.11 17.99
CA THR A 221 -1.59 -2.98 18.44
C THR A 221 -1.11 -4.37 18.86
N LEU A 222 -0.13 -4.95 18.16
CA LEU A 222 0.47 -6.23 18.54
C LEU A 222 1.21 -6.11 19.89
N LYS A 223 2.03 -5.06 20.05
CA LYS A 223 2.70 -4.77 21.33
C LYS A 223 1.70 -4.50 22.46
N THR A 224 0.61 -3.78 22.19
CA THR A 224 -0.45 -3.53 23.17
C THR A 224 -1.13 -4.83 23.59
N HIS A 225 -1.42 -5.73 22.66
CA HIS A 225 -2.03 -7.02 22.97
C HIS A 225 -1.12 -7.91 23.83
N ASP A 226 0.17 -7.99 23.49
CA ASP A 226 1.17 -8.72 24.27
C ASP A 226 1.31 -8.15 25.70
N ASN A 227 1.31 -6.82 25.81
CA ASN A 227 1.34 -6.14 27.11
C ASN A 227 0.08 -6.43 27.94
N ILE A 228 -1.10 -6.44 27.33
CA ILE A 228 -2.36 -6.78 28.01
C ILE A 228 -2.33 -8.23 28.51
N GLN A 229 -1.89 -9.18 27.68
CA GLN A 229 -1.76 -10.58 28.12
C GLN A 229 -0.75 -10.74 29.27
N LEU A 230 0.37 -10.01 29.21
CA LEU A 230 1.35 -9.99 30.30
C LEU A 230 0.74 -9.44 31.60
N ILE A 231 -0.03 -8.36 31.50
CA ILE A 231 -0.71 -7.74 32.65
C ILE A 231 -1.73 -8.72 33.24
N LEU A 232 -2.56 -9.36 32.42
CA LEU A 232 -3.54 -10.37 32.87
C LEU A 232 -2.84 -11.53 33.59
N LYS A 233 -1.75 -12.04 33.02
CA LYS A 233 -0.95 -13.11 33.65
C LYS A 233 -0.36 -12.69 34.99
N LYS A 234 0.08 -11.44 35.12
CA LYS A 234 0.54 -10.88 36.41
C LYS A 234 -0.61 -10.76 37.41
N LEU A 235 -1.79 -10.37 36.94
CA LEU A 235 -3.01 -10.26 37.76
C LEU A 235 -3.43 -11.63 38.32
N ASP A 236 -3.48 -12.66 37.48
CA ASP A 236 -3.78 -14.04 37.91
C ASP A 236 -2.78 -14.54 38.97
N ASN A 237 -1.49 -14.23 38.78
CA ASN A 237 -0.45 -14.61 39.73
C ASN A 237 -0.61 -13.87 41.07
N LEU A 238 -0.93 -12.58 41.04
CA LEU A 238 -1.20 -11.79 42.24
C LEU A 238 -2.46 -12.28 42.97
N GLU A 239 -3.51 -12.65 42.24
CA GLU A 239 -4.72 -13.22 42.82
C GLU A 239 -4.42 -14.54 43.53
N LYS A 240 -3.63 -15.41 42.88
CA LYS A 240 -3.18 -16.67 43.49
C LYS A 240 -2.34 -16.45 44.74
N GLN A 241 -1.39 -15.50 44.71
CA GLN A 241 -0.59 -15.13 45.87
C GLN A 241 -1.44 -14.59 47.02
N ASN A 242 -2.43 -13.74 46.73
CA ASN A 242 -3.36 -13.24 47.73
C ASN A 242 -4.20 -14.35 48.35
N LYS A 243 -4.63 -15.34 47.56
CA LYS A 243 -5.37 -16.49 48.05
C LYS A 243 -4.52 -17.38 48.96
N ASP A 244 -3.28 -17.66 48.55
CA ASP A 244 -2.32 -18.42 49.37
C ASP A 244 -2.01 -17.70 50.69
N LEU A 245 -1.81 -16.37 50.65
CA LEU A 245 -1.63 -15.54 51.85
C LEU A 245 -2.86 -15.56 52.76
N ALA A 246 -4.07 -15.52 52.20
CA ALA A 246 -5.32 -15.62 52.98
C ALA A 246 -5.44 -16.99 53.68
N ASP A 247 -5.07 -18.07 52.99
CA ASP A 247 -5.08 -19.42 53.56
C ASP A 247 -3.99 -19.61 54.63
N GLN A 248 -2.80 -19.03 54.44
CA GLN A 248 -1.75 -18.99 55.46
C GLN A 248 -2.20 -18.23 56.71
N ASN A 249 -2.84 -17.08 56.54
CA ASN A 249 -3.38 -16.30 57.67
C ASN A 249 -4.44 -17.08 58.45
N LYS A 250 -5.37 -17.77 57.76
CA LYS A 250 -6.35 -18.64 58.41
C LYS A 250 -5.69 -19.77 59.21
N LYS A 251 -4.69 -20.45 58.63
CA LYS A 251 -3.94 -21.50 59.35
C LYS A 251 -3.24 -20.97 60.58
N MET A 252 -2.61 -19.80 60.46
CA MET A 252 -1.92 -19.16 61.57
C MET A 252 -2.89 -18.73 62.68
N GLN A 253 -4.07 -18.22 62.33
CA GLN A 253 -5.13 -17.96 63.31
C GLN A 253 -5.66 -19.23 63.99
N ALA A 254 -5.80 -20.33 63.24
CA ALA A 254 -6.17 -21.62 63.83
C ALA A 254 -5.10 -22.10 64.84
N GLN A 255 -3.81 -22.04 64.48
CA GLN A 255 -2.70 -22.38 65.37
C GLN A 255 -2.67 -21.48 66.62
N ILE A 256 -2.89 -20.17 66.48
CA ILE A 256 -2.95 -19.26 67.62
C ILE A 256 -4.11 -19.63 68.56
N ASN A 257 -5.27 -19.98 68.01
CA ASN A 257 -6.43 -20.37 68.83
C ASN A 257 -6.19 -21.72 69.54
N GLU A 258 -5.59 -22.69 68.85
CA GLU A 258 -5.24 -23.99 69.42
C GLU A 258 -4.20 -23.84 70.55
N LEU A 259 -3.16 -23.03 70.35
CA LEU A 259 -2.17 -22.73 71.40
C LEU A 259 -2.79 -22.03 72.61
N LYS A 260 -3.73 -21.10 72.39
CA LYS A 260 -4.47 -20.45 73.49
C LYS A 260 -5.33 -21.44 74.28
N ASP A 261 -5.96 -22.40 73.60
CA ASP A 261 -6.79 -23.41 74.25
C ASP A 261 -5.95 -24.42 75.07
N VAL A 262 -4.81 -24.85 74.52
CA VAL A 262 -3.82 -25.67 75.25
C VAL A 262 -3.27 -24.92 76.47
N GLN A 263 -2.99 -23.63 76.35
CA GLN A 263 -2.53 -22.82 77.48
C GLN A 263 -3.62 -22.69 78.56
N ASN A 264 -4.87 -22.43 78.19
CA ASN A 264 -5.99 -22.35 79.13
C ASN A 264 -6.24 -23.68 79.86
N THR A 265 -6.23 -24.81 79.15
CA THR A 265 -6.41 -26.14 79.75
C THR A 265 -5.27 -26.48 80.71
N THR A 266 -4.03 -26.13 80.36
CA THR A 266 -2.85 -26.31 81.23
C THR A 266 -2.97 -25.48 82.51
N GLU A 267 -3.38 -24.21 82.41
CA GLU A 267 -3.60 -23.34 83.57
C GLU A 267 -4.75 -23.84 84.46
N LEU A 268 -5.86 -24.29 83.86
CA LEU A 268 -6.97 -24.92 84.59
C LEU A 268 -6.52 -26.19 85.33
N HIS A 269 -5.67 -27.01 84.72
CA HIS A 269 -5.13 -28.22 85.34
C HIS A 269 -4.24 -27.90 86.55
N LYS A 270 -3.31 -26.93 86.42
CA LYS A 270 -2.47 -26.45 87.54
C LYS A 270 -3.31 -25.91 88.70
N ILE A 271 -4.36 -25.15 88.40
CA ILE A 271 -5.28 -24.63 89.43
C ILE A 271 -5.96 -25.80 90.15
N LYS A 272 -6.44 -26.80 89.41
CA LYS A 272 -7.10 -27.98 89.98
C LYS A 272 -6.15 -28.80 90.87
N GLU A 273 -4.94 -29.07 90.41
CA GLU A 273 -3.90 -29.75 91.20
C GLU A 273 -3.56 -28.97 92.48
N TRP A 274 -3.47 -27.64 92.40
CA TRP A 274 -3.25 -26.79 93.58
C TRP A 274 -4.38 -26.92 94.61
N PHE A 275 -5.63 -27.01 94.16
CA PHE A 275 -6.79 -27.23 95.04
C PHE A 275 -6.80 -28.64 95.65
N GLU A 276 -6.42 -29.67 94.90
CA GLU A 276 -6.35 -31.05 95.41
C GLU A 276 -5.24 -31.21 96.45
N LYS A 277 -4.06 -30.62 96.20
CA LYS A 277 -2.93 -30.61 97.15
C LYS A 277 -3.23 -29.87 98.46
N LYS A 278 -4.22 -28.98 98.47
CA LYS A 278 -4.63 -28.21 99.66
C LYS A 278 -5.75 -28.88 100.46
N LYS A 279 -6.32 -29.99 99.97
CA LYS A 279 -7.41 -30.75 100.59
C LYS A 279 -6.98 -32.08 101.23
N GLY A 280 -5.71 -32.48 101.11
CA GLY A 280 -5.09 -33.58 101.86
C GLY A 280 -4.13 -33.06 102.90
#